data_AF-A0A813JV02-F1
#
_entry.id   AF-A0A813JV02-F1
#
_cell.length_a   1.000
_cell.length_b   1.000
_cell.length_c   1.000
_cell.angle_alpha   90.00
_cell.angle_beta   90.00
_cell.angle_gamma   90.00
#
_symmetry.space_group_name_H-M   'P 1'
#
loop_
_entity.id
_entity.type
_entity.pdbx_description
1 polymer ?
#
loop_
_entity_poly.entity_id
_entity_poly.type
_entity_poly.pdbx_seq_one_letter_code
_entity_poly.pdbx_strand_id
1 'polypeptide(L)'
;MIVNCNYQRLDGPVRGNSKVIQEFEGIFRGAGYDCIKLIWGDVWNDLVDNDNDGQLIEVLERTPDGDCQRYSAKQDGALIRAEIFEVNGLADRVAHLSDAELLSAFMLPGGHDHKKIYAAMEQATDNCERGGRPTVILAKTLKGFSLATFQGCNAVHQQKSLKYDELLSFRDVLNIPLMDDQIANPVGGEFFRNPGPESPEVQYMKAQRDSPEATCHCELPLRLVTSSSFHQQTPTRCLMPEVPRP
;
A
#
# COMPACT_ATOMS: atom_id res chain seq x y z
N MET A 1 3.91 10.37 -9.78
CA MET A 1 4.69 9.13 -9.55
C MET A 1 4.32 8.54 -8.20
N ILE A 2 4.29 7.22 -8.06
CA ILE A 2 4.01 6.55 -6.78
C ILE A 2 5.22 5.67 -6.44
N VAL A 3 5.81 5.89 -5.26
CA VAL A 3 6.91 5.10 -4.74
C VAL A 3 6.40 4.29 -3.56
N ASN A 4 6.44 2.96 -3.68
CA ASN A 4 6.14 2.07 -2.58
C ASN A 4 7.35 1.99 -1.62
N CYS A 5 7.24 2.64 -0.47
CA CYS A 5 8.25 2.71 0.56
C CYS A 5 8.00 1.64 1.64
N ASN A 6 8.22 0.36 1.30
CA ASN A 6 8.15 -0.74 2.27
C ASN A 6 9.43 -0.96 3.10
N TYR A 7 10.37 0.00 3.00
CA TYR A 7 11.69 0.02 3.63
C TYR A 7 12.68 -1.09 3.22
N GLN A 8 12.30 -2.06 2.39
CA GLN A 8 13.11 -3.24 2.08
C GLN A 8 13.52 -3.32 0.61
N ARG A 9 14.72 -3.84 0.37
CA ARG A 9 15.16 -4.45 -0.89
C ARG A 9 15.09 -5.98 -0.76
N LEU A 10 15.62 -6.71 -1.75
CA LEU A 10 15.58 -8.17 -1.75
C LEU A 10 16.27 -8.77 -0.51
N ASP A 11 17.46 -8.29 -0.18
CA ASP A 11 18.32 -8.89 0.86
C ASP A 11 18.37 -8.07 2.18
N GLY A 12 17.35 -7.25 2.45
CA GLY A 12 17.26 -6.49 3.71
C GLY A 12 16.74 -5.06 3.57
N PRO A 13 16.90 -4.19 4.58
CA PRO A 13 16.48 -2.80 4.49
C PRO A 13 17.22 -2.05 3.38
N VAL A 14 16.53 -1.09 2.74
CA VAL A 14 17.16 -0.16 1.79
C VAL A 14 18.23 0.65 2.53
N ARG A 15 17.84 1.24 3.67
CA ARG A 15 18.69 1.91 4.63
C ARG A 15 18.24 1.55 6.05
N GLY A 16 19.02 0.78 6.81
CA GLY A 16 18.63 0.39 8.17
C GLY A 16 18.78 1.51 9.20
N ASN A 17 19.86 2.28 9.09
CA ASN A 17 20.25 3.30 10.09
C ASN A 17 19.80 4.72 9.71
N SER A 18 18.92 4.87 8.72
CA SER A 18 18.39 6.17 8.29
C SER A 18 16.92 6.06 7.90
N LYS A 19 16.39 7.08 7.22
CA LYS A 19 14.98 7.18 6.82
C LYS A 19 14.86 7.41 5.32
N VAL A 20 14.55 6.36 4.59
CA VAL A 20 14.49 6.37 3.12
C VAL A 20 13.42 7.31 2.58
N ILE A 21 12.28 7.45 3.29
CA ILE A 21 11.21 8.37 2.88
C ILE A 21 11.69 9.82 2.95
N GLN A 22 12.46 10.18 3.98
CA GLN A 22 13.03 11.54 4.11
C GLN A 22 14.13 11.78 3.06
N GLU A 23 14.99 10.77 2.81
CA GLU A 23 15.99 10.82 1.72
C GLU A 23 15.30 11.09 0.37
N PHE A 24 14.25 10.32 0.05
CA PHE A 24 13.48 10.49 -1.18
C PHE A 24 12.75 11.82 -1.23
N GLU A 25 12.12 12.25 -0.14
CA GLU A 25 11.48 13.57 -0.06
C GLU A 25 12.49 14.68 -0.41
N GLY A 26 13.68 14.66 0.18
CA GLY A 26 14.73 15.64 -0.09
C GLY A 26 15.17 15.65 -1.57
N ILE A 27 15.37 14.46 -2.15
CA ILE A 27 15.74 14.32 -3.57
C ILE A 27 14.64 14.88 -4.48
N PHE A 28 13.38 14.50 -4.24
CA PHE A 28 12.25 14.92 -5.09
C PHE A 28 11.95 16.41 -4.95
N ARG A 29 11.92 16.93 -3.72
CA ARG A 29 11.75 18.37 -3.49
C ARG A 29 12.90 19.17 -4.12
N GLY A 30 14.14 18.69 -4.00
CA GLY A 30 15.30 19.28 -4.66
C GLY A 30 15.21 19.28 -6.19
N ALA A 31 14.55 18.27 -6.76
CA ALA A 31 14.23 18.20 -8.19
C ALA A 31 12.95 18.98 -8.59
N GLY A 32 12.34 19.72 -7.67
CA GLY A 32 11.17 20.55 -7.94
C GLY A 32 9.83 19.80 -7.96
N TYR A 33 9.75 18.61 -7.40
CA TYR A 33 8.49 17.89 -7.25
C TYR A 33 7.66 18.42 -6.08
N ASP A 34 6.34 18.32 -6.21
CA ASP A 34 5.43 18.27 -5.08
C ASP A 34 5.52 16.87 -4.42
N CYS A 35 5.57 16.81 -3.10
CA CYS A 35 5.79 15.56 -2.36
C CYS A 35 4.67 15.33 -1.35
N ILE A 36 3.93 14.25 -1.55
CA ILE A 36 2.90 13.76 -0.64
C ILE A 36 3.45 12.55 0.11
N LYS A 37 3.55 12.66 1.44
CA LYS A 37 4.01 11.58 2.32
C LYS A 37 2.81 10.88 2.94
N LEU A 38 2.67 9.60 2.65
CA LEU A 38 1.57 8.76 3.10
C LEU A 38 2.12 7.70 4.05
N ILE A 39 2.35 8.13 5.31
CA ILE A 39 3.11 7.37 6.32
C ILE A 39 2.19 6.62 7.26
N TRP A 40 1.23 7.32 7.89
CA TRP A 40 0.39 6.77 8.94
C TRP A 40 -1.05 6.58 8.46
N GLY A 41 -1.69 5.49 8.90
CA GLY A 41 -3.12 5.26 8.67
C GLY A 41 -4.00 6.15 9.54
N ASP A 42 -5.32 6.11 9.31
CA ASP A 42 -6.33 6.93 9.98
C ASP A 42 -6.28 6.79 11.52
N VAL A 43 -5.92 5.61 12.01
CA VAL A 43 -5.80 5.28 13.43
C VAL A 43 -4.78 6.19 14.16
N TRP A 44 -3.81 6.75 13.44
CA TRP A 44 -2.83 7.66 14.01
C TRP A 44 -3.27 9.13 14.03
N ASN A 45 -4.38 9.49 13.38
CA ASN A 45 -4.82 10.88 13.31
C ASN A 45 -5.03 11.44 14.71
N ASP A 46 -5.75 10.72 15.58
CA ASP A 46 -6.01 11.19 16.94
C ASP A 46 -4.71 11.42 17.73
N LEU A 47 -3.68 10.58 17.54
CA LEU A 47 -2.39 10.76 18.19
C LEU A 47 -1.65 11.99 17.68
N VAL A 48 -1.67 12.21 16.36
CA VAL A 48 -1.00 13.35 15.70
C VAL A 48 -1.72 14.66 15.96
N ASP A 49 -3.06 14.67 15.91
CA ASP A 49 -3.90 15.85 16.15
C ASP A 49 -3.78 16.34 17.60
N ASN A 50 -3.45 15.44 18.53
CA ASN A 50 -3.19 15.77 19.93
C ASN A 50 -1.70 16.05 20.24
N ASP A 51 -0.79 15.99 19.24
CA ASP A 51 0.64 16.27 19.39
C ASP A 51 0.96 17.77 19.40
N ASN A 52 0.40 18.50 20.37
CA ASN A 52 0.50 19.96 20.45
C ASN A 52 1.92 20.49 20.72
N ASP A 53 2.82 19.66 21.23
CA ASP A 53 4.23 19.98 21.51
C ASP A 53 5.20 19.43 20.45
N GLY A 54 4.69 18.71 19.44
CA GLY A 54 5.46 18.16 18.33
C GLY A 54 6.41 17.01 18.71
N GLN A 55 6.37 16.56 19.96
CA GLN A 55 7.32 15.56 20.47
C GLN A 55 7.06 14.18 19.88
N LEU A 56 5.79 13.81 19.66
CA LEU A 56 5.45 12.53 19.05
C LEU A 56 5.99 12.47 17.62
N ILE A 57 5.72 13.50 16.82
CA ILE A 57 6.23 13.56 15.44
C ILE A 57 7.75 13.55 15.43
N GLU A 58 8.43 14.31 16.29
CA GLU A 58 9.89 14.31 16.38
C GLU A 58 10.46 12.91 16.66
N VAL A 59 9.88 12.20 17.64
CA VAL A 59 10.30 10.84 18.00
C VAL A 59 10.10 9.89 16.81
N LEU A 60 8.92 9.91 16.18
CA LEU A 60 8.63 9.10 15.00
C LEU A 60 9.54 9.42 13.81
N GLU A 61 9.92 10.69 13.64
CA GLU A 61 10.86 11.14 12.63
C GLU A 61 12.32 10.80 12.96
N ARG A 62 12.67 10.56 14.22
CA ARG A 62 14.00 10.10 14.63
C ARG A 62 14.16 8.59 14.58
N THR A 63 13.07 7.82 14.72
CA THR A 63 13.11 6.35 14.67
C THR A 63 13.64 5.86 13.31
N PRO A 64 14.79 5.15 13.25
CA PRO A 64 15.33 4.61 12.00
C PRO A 64 14.42 3.57 11.34
N ASP A 65 14.50 3.44 10.02
CA ASP A 65 13.69 2.47 9.27
C ASP A 65 13.97 1.02 9.70
N GLY A 66 15.21 0.71 10.09
CA GLY A 66 15.60 -0.60 10.62
C GLY A 66 14.88 -0.96 11.93
N ASP A 67 14.68 0.02 12.81
CA ASP A 67 13.91 -0.19 14.04
C ASP A 67 12.42 -0.35 13.74
N CYS A 68 11.88 0.45 12.83
CA CYS A 68 10.51 0.27 12.34
C CYS A 68 10.28 -1.15 11.78
N GLN A 69 11.21 -1.67 11.00
CA GLN A 69 11.16 -3.06 10.52
C GLN A 69 11.25 -4.09 11.64
N ARG A 70 12.13 -3.86 12.62
CA ARG A 70 12.27 -4.74 13.78
C ARG A 70 10.99 -4.81 14.59
N TYR A 71 10.29 -3.69 14.78
CA TYR A 71 8.98 -3.67 15.43
C TYR A 71 7.95 -4.48 14.65
N SER A 72 7.84 -4.27 13.33
CA SER A 72 6.92 -5.02 12.49
C SER A 72 7.24 -6.52 12.44
N ALA A 73 8.52 -6.90 12.39
CA ALA A 73 8.93 -8.30 12.32
C ALA A 73 8.71 -9.04 13.65
N LYS A 74 8.85 -8.35 14.79
CA LYS A 74 8.64 -8.95 16.11
C LYS A 74 7.17 -9.10 16.49
N GLN A 75 6.26 -8.35 15.84
CA GLN A 75 4.82 -8.39 16.12
C GLN A 75 4.52 -8.17 17.62
N ASP A 76 5.22 -7.21 18.24
CA ASP A 76 5.20 -6.98 19.69
C ASP A 76 4.86 -5.51 19.99
N GLY A 77 3.64 -5.27 20.46
CA GLY A 77 3.15 -3.95 20.83
C GLY A 77 3.76 -3.40 22.12
N ALA A 78 4.13 -4.27 23.06
CA ALA A 78 4.79 -3.85 24.30
C ALA A 78 6.18 -3.29 23.98
N LEU A 79 6.88 -3.89 23.02
CA LEU A 79 8.16 -3.38 22.53
C LEU A 79 8.03 -1.99 21.87
N ILE A 80 6.97 -1.79 21.08
CA ILE A 80 6.67 -0.48 20.47
C ILE A 80 6.42 0.56 21.57
N ARG A 81 5.59 0.22 22.57
CA ARG A 81 5.32 1.10 23.71
C ARG A 81 6.60 1.47 24.44
N ALA A 82 7.40 0.48 24.81
CA ALA A 82 8.62 0.69 25.58
C ALA A 82 9.64 1.55 24.82
N GLU A 83 9.94 1.18 23.58
CA GLU A 83 11.08 1.78 22.86
C GLU A 83 10.74 3.07 22.11
N ILE A 84 9.49 3.28 21.69
CA ILE A 84 9.05 4.53 21.04
C ILE A 84 8.49 5.50 22.08
N PHE A 85 7.61 5.05 22.98
CA PHE A 85 6.86 5.95 23.83
C PHE A 85 7.51 6.13 25.21
N GLU A 86 7.71 5.07 25.98
CA GLU A 86 8.19 5.17 27.38
C GLU A 86 9.60 5.76 27.47
N VAL A 87 10.54 5.29 26.64
CA VAL A 87 11.92 5.81 26.60
C VAL A 87 11.98 7.30 26.25
N ASN A 88 10.99 7.82 25.53
CA ASN A 88 10.91 9.23 25.15
C ASN A 88 9.95 10.05 26.02
N GLY A 89 9.43 9.48 27.12
CA GLY A 89 8.50 10.19 28.02
C GLY A 89 7.10 10.43 27.43
N LEU A 90 6.72 9.66 26.41
CA LEU A 90 5.44 9.79 25.69
C LEU A 90 4.43 8.68 26.06
N ALA A 91 4.64 7.98 27.18
CA ALA A 91 3.76 6.88 27.61
C ALA A 91 2.29 7.30 27.70
N ASP A 92 2.03 8.52 28.18
CA ASP A 92 0.68 9.09 28.31
C ASP A 92 -0.06 9.19 26.97
N ARG A 93 0.67 9.35 25.85
CA ARG A 93 0.10 9.46 24.50
C ARG A 93 -0.61 8.18 24.07
N VAL A 94 -0.18 7.04 24.59
CA VAL A 94 -0.71 5.71 24.22
C VAL A 94 -1.27 4.95 25.41
N ALA A 95 -1.45 5.60 26.56
CA ALA A 95 -1.94 4.96 27.79
C ALA A 95 -3.36 4.35 27.65
N HIS A 96 -4.16 4.89 26.73
CA HIS A 96 -5.50 4.41 26.43
C HIS A 96 -5.54 3.21 25.45
N LEU A 97 -4.42 2.90 24.80
CA LEU A 97 -4.30 1.78 23.89
C LEU A 97 -3.70 0.59 24.62
N SER A 98 -4.26 -0.61 24.44
CA SER A 98 -3.58 -1.86 24.75
C SER A 98 -2.40 -2.10 23.81
N ASP A 99 -1.50 -3.02 24.17
CA ASP A 99 -0.37 -3.37 23.29
C ASP A 99 -0.83 -3.97 21.96
N ALA A 100 -1.94 -4.71 21.96
CA ALA A 100 -2.53 -5.25 20.74
C ALA A 100 -3.08 -4.15 19.82
N GLU A 101 -3.75 -3.14 20.39
CA GLU A 101 -4.26 -1.99 19.63
C GLU A 101 -3.12 -1.12 19.09
N LEU A 102 -2.09 -0.87 19.91
CA LEU A 102 -0.91 -0.12 19.49
C LEU A 102 -0.17 -0.85 18.37
N LEU A 103 -0.02 -2.17 18.47
CA LEU A 103 0.56 -2.99 17.40
C LEU A 103 -0.31 -2.89 16.14
N SER A 104 -1.63 -3.07 16.25
CA SER A 104 -2.54 -2.99 15.11
C SER A 104 -2.44 -1.64 14.39
N ALA A 105 -2.42 -0.54 15.14
CA ALA A 105 -2.24 0.81 14.62
C ALA A 105 -0.89 0.96 13.91
N PHE A 106 0.21 0.48 14.50
CA PHE A 106 1.54 0.54 13.89
C PHE A 106 1.63 -0.29 12.60
N MET A 107 0.87 -1.39 12.53
CA MET A 107 0.87 -2.32 11.41
C MET A 107 -0.05 -1.90 10.26
N LEU A 108 -0.78 -0.79 10.41
CA LEU A 108 -1.60 -0.19 9.35
C LEU A 108 -1.00 1.18 8.92
N PRO A 109 0.12 1.19 8.17
CA PRO A 109 0.67 2.42 7.64
C PRO A 109 -0.29 3.01 6.58
N GLY A 110 -0.09 4.28 6.25
CA GLY A 110 -0.96 5.02 5.33
C GLY A 110 -1.11 4.32 3.97
N GLY A 111 -0.09 3.60 3.49
CA GLY A 111 -0.11 2.87 2.22
C GLY A 111 -1.00 1.62 2.19
N HIS A 112 -1.62 1.28 3.33
CA HIS A 112 -2.65 0.25 3.46
C HIS A 112 -4.02 0.84 3.86
N ASP A 113 -4.11 2.16 3.97
CA ASP A 113 -5.34 2.88 4.29
C ASP A 113 -5.94 3.49 3.01
N HIS A 114 -7.05 2.91 2.56
CA HIS A 114 -7.74 3.31 1.34
C HIS A 114 -8.17 4.79 1.35
N LYS A 115 -8.56 5.34 2.51
CA LYS A 115 -8.97 6.75 2.62
C LYS A 115 -7.77 7.66 2.41
N LYS A 116 -6.63 7.33 3.02
CA LYS A 116 -5.38 8.09 2.85
C LYS A 116 -4.89 8.00 1.42
N ILE A 117 -4.94 6.81 0.80
CA ILE A 117 -4.53 6.62 -0.59
C ILE A 117 -5.39 7.48 -1.52
N TYR A 118 -6.72 7.44 -1.35
CA TYR A 118 -7.64 8.27 -2.12
C TYR A 118 -7.33 9.76 -1.95
N ALA A 119 -7.19 10.25 -0.72
CA ALA A 119 -6.87 11.65 -0.45
C ALA A 119 -5.55 12.10 -1.09
N ALA A 120 -4.52 11.25 -1.09
CA ALA A 120 -3.24 11.54 -1.75
C ALA A 120 -3.39 11.60 -3.28
N MET A 121 -4.19 10.73 -3.87
CA MET A 121 -4.46 10.72 -5.32
C MET A 121 -5.30 11.93 -5.74
N GLU A 122 -6.30 12.30 -4.95
CA GLU A 122 -7.13 13.49 -5.15
C GLU A 122 -6.26 14.75 -5.07
N GLN A 123 -5.46 14.90 -4.01
CA GLN A 123 -4.53 16.02 -3.88
C GLN A 123 -3.54 16.13 -5.05
N ALA A 124 -3.00 15.00 -5.52
CA ALA A 124 -2.11 14.99 -6.68
C ALA A 124 -2.82 15.41 -7.98
N THR A 125 -4.07 14.99 -8.15
CA THR A 125 -4.93 15.34 -9.29
C THR A 125 -5.25 16.83 -9.28
N ASP A 126 -5.74 17.35 -8.15
CA ASP A 126 -5.98 18.77 -7.90
C ASP A 126 -4.76 19.65 -8.22
N ASN A 127 -3.59 19.23 -7.75
CA ASN A 127 -2.34 19.94 -8.03
C ASN A 127 -2.03 19.95 -9.53
N CYS A 128 -2.26 18.85 -10.25
CA CYS A 128 -2.06 18.79 -11.70
C CYS A 128 -3.02 19.70 -12.46
N GLU A 129 -4.31 19.67 -12.12
CA GLU A 129 -5.36 20.47 -12.78
C GLU A 129 -5.11 21.98 -12.63
N ARG A 130 -4.53 22.40 -11.50
CA ARG A 130 -4.14 23.78 -11.23
C ARG A 130 -2.82 24.19 -11.89
N GLY A 131 -2.23 23.34 -12.74
CA GLY A 131 -0.95 23.60 -13.41
C GLY A 131 0.25 23.57 -12.45
N GLY A 132 0.14 22.80 -11.37
CA GLY A 132 1.17 22.65 -10.36
C GLY A 132 2.39 21.84 -10.81
N ARG A 133 3.28 21.56 -9.86
CA ARG A 133 4.52 20.82 -10.10
C ARG A 133 4.25 19.32 -10.23
N PRO A 134 5.13 18.52 -10.85
CA PRO A 134 5.00 17.06 -10.84
C PRO A 134 4.90 16.51 -9.41
N THR A 135 3.91 15.66 -9.13
CA THR A 135 3.72 15.09 -7.79
C THR A 135 4.37 13.71 -7.66
N VAL A 136 5.05 13.48 -6.54
CA VAL A 136 5.43 12.15 -6.05
C VAL A 136 4.64 11.82 -4.79
N ILE A 137 4.09 10.61 -4.75
CA ILE A 137 3.46 10.03 -3.56
C ILE A 137 4.42 8.98 -2.99
N LEU A 138 4.89 9.22 -1.76
CA LEU A 138 5.75 8.31 -1.01
C LEU A 138 4.87 7.51 -0.03
N ALA A 139 4.47 6.31 -0.44
CA ALA A 139 3.53 5.49 0.30
C ALA A 139 4.26 4.47 1.18
N LYS A 140 4.20 4.64 2.51
CA LYS A 140 4.71 3.64 3.45
C LYS A 140 3.79 2.43 3.43
N THR A 141 4.34 1.27 3.10
CA THR A 141 3.61 0.00 3.20
C THR A 141 4.37 -0.99 4.06
N LEU A 142 3.72 -2.09 4.40
CA LEU A 142 4.37 -3.28 4.93
C LEU A 142 4.55 -4.30 3.83
N LYS A 143 5.78 -4.78 3.68
CA LYS A 143 6.09 -5.89 2.79
C LYS A 143 5.49 -7.19 3.34
N GLY A 144 4.85 -7.96 2.48
CA GLY A 144 4.15 -9.18 2.90
C GLY A 144 2.93 -8.90 3.79
N PHE A 145 2.31 -7.71 3.66
CA PHE A 145 1.05 -7.41 4.33
C PHE A 145 0.01 -8.50 4.04
N SER A 146 -0.75 -8.87 5.07
CA SER A 146 -1.73 -9.97 5.08
C SER A 146 -1.14 -11.39 5.00
N LEU A 147 0.18 -11.55 4.83
CA LEU A 147 0.85 -12.85 4.97
C LEU A 147 1.32 -12.99 6.42
N ALA A 148 0.41 -13.37 7.33
CA ALA A 148 0.61 -13.40 8.78
C ALA A 148 2.06 -13.72 9.23
N THR A 149 2.59 -14.88 8.83
CA THR A 149 3.92 -15.36 9.24
C THR A 149 5.10 -14.56 8.64
N PHE A 150 4.88 -13.81 7.56
CA PHE A 150 5.95 -13.14 6.80
C PHE A 150 5.81 -11.62 6.73
N GLN A 151 4.75 -11.04 7.31
CA GLN A 151 4.52 -9.60 7.28
C GLN A 151 5.65 -8.84 7.97
N GLY A 152 6.32 -7.97 7.21
CA GLY A 152 7.49 -7.21 7.66
C GLY A 152 8.82 -7.98 7.62
N CYS A 153 8.82 -9.27 7.25
CA CYS A 153 10.02 -10.11 7.25
C CYS A 153 10.72 -10.13 5.87
N ASN A 154 12.06 -10.17 5.88
CA ASN A 154 12.85 -10.30 4.64
C ASN A 154 12.59 -11.64 3.92
N ALA A 155 12.19 -12.69 4.67
CA ALA A 155 11.97 -14.04 4.17
C ALA A 155 10.87 -14.17 3.10
N VAL A 156 9.95 -13.19 2.98
CA VAL A 156 8.88 -13.17 1.96
C VAL A 156 9.43 -13.41 0.55
N HIS A 157 10.61 -12.87 0.23
CA HIS A 157 11.12 -12.92 -1.14
C HIS A 157 11.65 -14.29 -1.58
N GLN A 158 12.06 -15.15 -0.65
CA GLN A 158 12.66 -16.44 -0.98
C GLN A 158 11.63 -17.59 -0.98
N GLN A 159 10.39 -17.29 -0.59
CA GLN A 159 9.35 -18.29 -0.47
C GLN A 159 8.61 -18.50 -1.80
N LYS A 160 8.86 -19.64 -2.42
CA LYS A 160 8.24 -20.02 -3.71
C LYS A 160 6.82 -20.56 -3.57
N SER A 161 6.46 -21.06 -2.39
CA SER A 161 5.17 -21.67 -2.11
C SER A 161 4.82 -21.50 -0.64
N LEU A 162 3.56 -21.19 -0.36
CA LEU A 162 3.01 -21.23 1.00
C LEU A 162 2.74 -22.69 1.39
N LYS A 163 2.99 -23.03 2.65
CA LYS A 163 2.56 -24.30 3.24
C LYS A 163 1.05 -24.31 3.43
N TYR A 164 0.46 -25.49 3.62
CA TYR A 164 -0.98 -25.64 3.80
C TYR A 164 -1.55 -24.73 4.92
N ASP A 165 -0.97 -24.76 6.12
CA ASP A 165 -1.42 -23.93 7.24
C ASP A 165 -1.28 -22.42 6.95
N GLU A 166 -0.27 -22.02 6.18
CA GLU A 166 -0.06 -20.63 5.76
C GLU A 166 -1.11 -20.20 4.72
N LEU A 167 -1.56 -21.11 3.85
CA LEU A 167 -2.66 -20.87 2.91
C LEU A 167 -3.99 -20.72 3.65
N LEU A 168 -4.26 -21.56 4.66
CA LEU A 168 -5.45 -21.43 5.51
C LEU A 168 -5.45 -20.08 6.23
N SER A 169 -4.34 -19.72 6.86
CA SER A 169 -4.21 -18.42 7.52
C SER A 169 -4.40 -17.25 6.54
N PHE A 170 -3.82 -17.33 5.34
CA PHE A 170 -3.99 -16.30 4.31
C PHE A 170 -5.45 -16.17 3.85
N ARG A 171 -6.14 -17.30 3.65
CA ARG A 171 -7.58 -17.33 3.35
C ARG A 171 -8.36 -16.61 4.45
N ASP A 172 -8.11 -16.98 5.71
CA ASP A 172 -8.86 -16.46 6.86
C ASP A 172 -8.64 -14.95 7.05
N VAL A 173 -7.39 -14.49 6.95
CA VAL A 173 -7.04 -13.06 7.05
C VAL A 173 -7.75 -12.23 5.96
N LEU A 174 -7.84 -12.77 4.75
CA LEU A 174 -8.50 -12.10 3.63
C LEU A 174 -10.01 -12.39 3.55
N ASN A 175 -10.56 -13.17 4.48
CA ASN A 175 -11.94 -13.64 4.47
C ASN A 175 -12.37 -14.25 3.12
N ILE A 176 -11.48 -15.03 2.50
CA ILE A 176 -11.76 -15.67 1.21
C ILE A 176 -12.72 -16.85 1.45
N PRO A 177 -13.88 -16.92 0.78
CA PRO A 177 -14.88 -17.97 1.00
C PRO A 177 -14.50 -19.28 0.30
N LEU A 178 -13.47 -19.96 0.82
CA LEU A 178 -13.00 -21.27 0.38
C LEU A 178 -12.97 -22.26 1.55
N MET A 179 -13.40 -23.48 1.30
CA MET A 179 -13.34 -24.54 2.30
C MET A 179 -11.92 -25.13 2.40
N ASP A 180 -11.59 -25.71 3.55
CA ASP A 180 -10.27 -26.32 3.83
C ASP A 180 -9.89 -27.39 2.79
N ASP A 181 -10.85 -28.21 2.36
CA ASP A 181 -10.66 -29.29 1.38
C ASP A 181 -10.32 -28.78 -0.02
N GLN A 182 -10.88 -27.64 -0.41
CA GLN A 182 -10.57 -26.94 -1.67
C GLN A 182 -9.13 -26.41 -1.67
N ILE A 183 -8.60 -26.04 -0.50
CA ILE A 183 -7.20 -25.64 -0.34
C ILE A 183 -6.28 -26.87 -0.33
N ALA A 184 -6.71 -27.98 0.28
CA ALA A 184 -5.92 -29.20 0.42
C ALA A 184 -5.76 -29.97 -0.90
N ASN A 185 -6.78 -29.98 -1.75
CA ASN A 185 -6.82 -30.76 -2.99
C ASN A 185 -7.17 -29.87 -4.19
N PRO A 186 -6.22 -29.05 -4.65
CA PRO A 186 -6.49 -28.16 -5.78
C PRO A 186 -6.61 -28.96 -7.07
N VAL A 187 -7.82 -29.12 -7.58
CA VAL A 187 -8.09 -29.72 -8.90
C VAL A 187 -8.41 -28.61 -9.90
N GLY A 188 -7.83 -28.68 -11.11
CA GLY A 188 -8.45 -28.13 -12.33
C GLY A 188 -8.74 -26.62 -12.44
N GLY A 189 -8.23 -25.76 -11.56
CA GLY A 189 -8.41 -24.29 -11.65
C GLY A 189 -9.05 -23.61 -10.44
N GLU A 190 -9.33 -24.36 -9.36
CA GLU A 190 -9.97 -23.82 -8.13
C GLU A 190 -9.10 -22.81 -7.35
N PHE A 191 -7.81 -22.66 -7.67
CA PHE A 191 -6.97 -21.57 -7.16
C PHE A 191 -7.36 -20.19 -7.72
N PHE A 192 -8.12 -20.13 -8.82
CA PHE A 192 -8.63 -18.90 -9.39
C PHE A 192 -10.13 -18.77 -9.09
N ARG A 193 -10.46 -17.93 -8.10
CA ARG A 193 -11.87 -17.66 -7.75
C ARG A 193 -12.42 -16.55 -8.64
N ASN A 194 -13.37 -16.91 -9.49
CA ASN A 194 -14.28 -15.96 -10.12
C ASN A 194 -15.67 -16.11 -9.46
N PRO A 195 -16.19 -15.10 -8.75
CA PRO A 195 -17.49 -15.18 -8.09
C PRO A 195 -18.68 -15.17 -9.09
N GLY A 196 -18.40 -14.96 -10.38
CA GLY A 196 -19.39 -14.96 -11.46
C GLY A 196 -19.78 -13.54 -11.90
N PRO A 197 -20.29 -13.36 -13.13
CA PRO A 197 -20.60 -12.05 -13.68
C PRO A 197 -21.69 -11.28 -12.91
N GLU A 198 -22.57 -12.01 -12.21
CA GLU A 198 -23.68 -11.46 -11.42
C GLU A 198 -23.34 -11.22 -9.95
N SER A 199 -22.09 -11.47 -9.54
CA SER A 199 -21.70 -11.20 -8.15
C SER A 199 -21.67 -9.69 -7.88
N PRO A 200 -22.03 -9.24 -6.67
CA PRO A 200 -21.96 -7.82 -6.31
C PRO A 200 -20.58 -7.22 -6.52
N GLU A 201 -19.52 -7.99 -6.25
CA GLU A 201 -18.12 -7.56 -6.41
C GLU A 201 -17.76 -7.32 -7.88
N VAL A 202 -18.20 -8.22 -8.78
CA VAL A 202 -17.93 -8.08 -10.22
C VAL A 202 -18.74 -6.95 -10.83
N GLN A 203 -20.00 -6.80 -10.42
CA GLN A 203 -20.84 -5.68 -10.84
C GLN A 203 -20.26 -4.35 -10.38
N TYR A 204 -19.80 -4.25 -9.12
CA TYR A 204 -19.14 -3.06 -8.59
C TYR A 204 -17.85 -2.74 -9.36
N MET A 205 -16.96 -3.71 -9.56
CA MET A 205 -15.72 -3.50 -10.30
C MET A 205 -15.97 -3.00 -11.74
N LYS A 206 -16.97 -3.56 -12.42
CA LYS A 206 -17.36 -3.11 -13.77
C LYS A 206 -17.90 -1.69 -13.74
N ALA A 207 -18.85 -1.40 -12.84
CA ALA A 207 -19.42 -0.07 -12.70
C ALA A 207 -18.36 1.00 -12.39
N GLN A 208 -17.36 0.68 -11.56
CA GLN A 208 -16.25 1.59 -11.28
C GLN A 208 -15.36 1.82 -12.51
N ARG A 209 -15.09 0.79 -13.34
CA ARG A 209 -14.30 0.94 -14.57
C ARG A 209 -15.03 1.64 -15.71
N ASP A 210 -16.34 1.46 -15.78
CA ASP A 210 -17.21 2.11 -16.76
C ASP A 210 -17.61 3.54 -16.32
N SER A 211 -17.29 3.91 -15.07
CA SER A 211 -17.53 5.27 -14.55
C SER A 211 -16.78 6.30 -15.38
N PRO A 212 -17.40 7.44 -15.73
CA PRO A 212 -16.74 8.55 -16.42
C PRO A 212 -15.44 9.00 -15.72
N GLU A 213 -15.40 8.93 -14.39
CA GLU A 213 -14.27 9.28 -13.54
C GLU A 213 -13.08 8.32 -13.66
N ALA A 214 -13.32 7.06 -14.06
CA ALA A 214 -12.26 6.06 -14.28
C ALA A 214 -11.63 6.18 -15.68
N THR A 215 -12.24 6.94 -16.58
CA THR A 215 -11.67 7.26 -17.88
C THR A 215 -10.53 8.24 -17.69
N CYS A 216 -9.31 7.71 -17.56
CA CYS A 216 -8.11 8.53 -17.60
C CYS A 216 -8.08 9.27 -18.95
N HIS A 217 -8.39 10.56 -18.97
CA HIS A 217 -8.33 11.41 -20.17
C HIS A 217 -6.88 11.64 -20.68
N CYS A 218 -5.90 11.01 -20.03
CA CYS A 218 -4.52 10.94 -20.50
C CYS A 218 -4.39 9.79 -21.51
N GLU A 219 -4.36 10.11 -22.80
CA GLU A 219 -3.91 9.18 -23.83
C GLU A 219 -2.45 8.82 -23.57
N LEU A 220 -2.20 7.64 -22.98
CA LEU A 220 -0.86 7.07 -22.97
C LEU A 220 -0.49 6.77 -24.43
N PRO A 221 0.66 7.26 -24.94
CA PRO A 221 1.10 6.91 -26.28
C PRO A 221 1.24 5.39 -26.39
N LEU A 222 0.38 4.79 -27.21
CA LEU A 222 0.43 3.36 -27.52
C LEU A 222 1.75 3.06 -28.22
N ARG A 223 2.67 2.39 -27.51
CA ARG A 223 3.86 1.85 -28.14
C ARG A 223 3.45 0.64 -29.00
N LEU A 224 3.17 0.89 -30.27
CA LEU A 224 2.97 -0.16 -31.26
C LEU A 224 4.28 -0.93 -31.40
N VAL A 225 4.34 -2.14 -30.83
CA VAL A 225 5.45 -3.06 -31.05
C VAL A 225 5.31 -3.60 -32.47
N THR A 226 6.02 -3.00 -33.42
CA THR A 226 6.16 -3.54 -34.77
C THR A 226 7.20 -4.67 -34.75
N SER A 227 6.86 -5.81 -34.14
CA SER A 227 7.60 -7.04 -34.41
C SER A 227 7.06 -7.64 -35.70
N SER A 228 7.78 -7.45 -36.80
CA SER A 228 7.50 -8.06 -38.10
C SER A 228 7.80 -9.57 -38.08
N SER A 229 7.01 -10.31 -37.31
CA SER A 229 6.90 -11.78 -37.36
C SER A 229 6.00 -12.23 -36.22
N PHE A 230 4.69 -12.35 -36.47
CA PHE A 230 3.78 -13.42 -36.03
C PHE A 230 2.35 -12.96 -36.35
N HIS A 231 1.53 -13.93 -36.78
CA HIS A 231 0.28 -13.78 -37.51
C HIS A 231 -0.77 -12.82 -36.93
N GLN A 232 -1.53 -12.23 -37.85
CA GLN A 232 -2.71 -11.38 -37.66
C GLN A 232 -3.69 -11.94 -36.64
N GLN A 233 -3.96 -11.16 -35.59
CA GLN A 233 -5.31 -11.02 -35.06
C GLN A 233 -5.67 -9.53 -35.12
N THR A 234 -6.76 -9.25 -35.82
CA THR A 234 -7.31 -7.91 -36.00
C THR A 234 -7.62 -7.30 -34.62
N PRO A 235 -7.09 -6.12 -34.28
CA PRO A 235 -7.52 -5.45 -33.05
C PRO A 235 -8.95 -4.97 -33.24
N THR A 236 -9.86 -5.42 -32.38
CA THR A 236 -11.22 -4.90 -32.26
C THR A 236 -11.12 -3.41 -31.96
N ARG A 237 -11.46 -2.59 -32.96
CA ARG A 237 -11.51 -1.13 -32.85
C ARG A 237 -12.54 -0.79 -31.78
N CYS A 238 -12.13 -0.17 -30.67
CA CYS A 238 -13.08 0.55 -29.82
C CYS A 238 -13.72 1.63 -30.71
N LEU A 239 -14.97 1.43 -31.07
CA LEU A 239 -15.78 2.40 -31.79
C LEU A 239 -16.07 3.56 -30.82
N MET A 240 -15.42 4.69 -31.04
CA MET A 240 -15.86 5.96 -30.47
C MET A 240 -17.24 6.30 -31.07
N PRO A 241 -18.20 6.82 -30.29
CA PRO A 241 -19.40 7.42 -30.86
C PRO A 241 -19.01 8.69 -31.62
N GLU A 242 -19.39 8.77 -32.90
CA GLU A 242 -19.22 9.97 -33.72
C GLU A 242 -20.06 11.11 -33.13
N VAL A 243 -19.40 12.18 -32.70
CA VAL A 243 -20.05 13.45 -32.40
C VAL A 243 -20.20 14.22 -33.72
N PRO A 244 -21.42 14.49 -34.21
CA PRO A 244 -21.58 15.31 -35.41
C PRO A 244 -21.30 16.77 -35.04
N ARG A 245 -20.35 17.39 -35.73
CA ARG A 245 -20.15 18.84 -35.71
C ARG A 245 -20.90 19.49 -36.89
N PRO A 246 -21.44 20.71 -36.70
CA PRO A 246 -22.28 21.41 -37.68
C PRO A 246 -21.53 21.81 -38.95
#